data_AF-A0A2N5VGR7-F1
#
_entry.id   AF-A0A2N5VGR7-F1
#
_cell.length_a   1.000
_cell.length_b   1.000
_cell.length_c   1.000
_cell.angle_alpha   90.00
_cell.angle_beta   90.00
_cell.angle_gamma   90.00
#
_symmetry.space_group_name_H-M   'P 1'
#
loop_
_entity.id
_entity.type
_entity.pdbx_description
1 polymer ?
#
loop_
_entity_poly.entity_id
_entity_poly.type
_entity_poly.pdbx_seq_one_letter_code
_entity_poly.pdbx_strand_id
1 'polypeptide(L)'
;MKIQLLIWCEFTIDQHRVGYVPLWEDDPNYIREVQQQMDAGMPLCDCSNCNPAGSERVMEALSMATKDNFDDILQNTYTGPVNVDLTPKYPPRANNPMKRKFTEDDKAEIETFTKHLSNNLHNYYDTEISPDGNLRGADLFDADDCVAILSHMGNIVEPKYLKKIIGAECFKGLARPPRRSPLSGGMTKKAQLAEESRKRSIEKKVARDQKEANALKRREQIAQIMADARASGSK
;
A
#
# COMPACT_ATOMS: atom_id res chain seq x y z
N MET A 1 -3.41 13.69 17.92
CA MET A 1 -4.04 12.49 17.30
C MET A 1 -5.13 11.98 18.23
N LYS A 2 -6.21 12.76 18.37
CA LYS A 2 -7.30 12.58 19.37
C LYS A 2 -8.64 12.18 18.72
N ILE A 3 -8.64 11.83 17.44
CA ILE A 3 -9.86 11.62 16.63
C ILE A 3 -10.43 10.19 16.83
N GLN A 4 -9.68 9.28 17.47
CA GLN A 4 -10.08 7.87 17.60
C GLN A 4 -10.92 7.56 18.86
N LEU A 5 -11.28 8.59 19.65
CA LEU A 5 -11.93 8.47 20.97
C LEU A 5 -13.39 8.00 20.98
N LEU A 6 -13.96 7.71 19.81
CA LEU A 6 -15.41 7.78 19.62
C LEU A 6 -16.07 6.48 19.25
N ILE A 7 -15.32 5.55 18.67
CA ILE A 7 -15.95 4.48 17.86
C ILE A 7 -16.51 3.33 18.72
N TRP A 8 -16.24 3.30 20.04
CA TRP A 8 -16.64 2.18 20.89
C TRP A 8 -17.58 2.52 22.05
N CYS A 9 -17.97 3.78 22.22
CA CYS A 9 -19.14 4.11 23.06
C CYS A 9 -20.46 3.88 22.28
N GLU A 10 -20.41 3.54 20.99
CA GLU A 10 -21.54 3.76 20.09
C GLU A 10 -22.45 2.59 19.78
N PHE A 11 -22.11 1.34 20.07
CA PHE A 11 -22.78 0.27 19.33
C PHE A 11 -24.07 -0.32 19.91
N THR A 12 -24.67 0.21 20.98
CA THR A 12 -26.01 -0.29 21.36
C THR A 12 -27.09 0.71 21.76
N ILE A 13 -26.93 1.81 22.51
CA ILE A 13 -28.11 2.62 22.91
C ILE A 13 -27.81 4.12 23.18
N ASP A 14 -27.49 4.96 22.18
CA ASP A 14 -27.88 6.41 22.24
C ASP A 14 -27.84 7.19 20.89
N GLN A 15 -27.33 6.63 19.79
CA GLN A 15 -27.31 7.34 18.48
C GLN A 15 -28.71 7.81 18.01
N HIS A 16 -29.77 7.05 18.33
CA HIS A 16 -31.14 7.43 17.96
C HIS A 16 -31.63 8.69 18.70
N ARG A 17 -31.07 9.05 19.86
CA ARG A 17 -31.56 10.18 20.66
C ARG A 17 -30.95 11.52 20.26
N VAL A 18 -29.72 11.51 19.76
CA VAL A 18 -28.99 12.75 19.43
C VAL A 18 -28.81 12.95 17.92
N GLY A 19 -28.91 11.89 17.12
CA GLY A 19 -28.84 11.96 15.66
C GLY A 19 -27.45 12.25 15.09
N TYR A 20 -26.41 12.28 15.91
CA TYR A 20 -25.01 12.41 15.49
C TYR A 20 -24.08 11.67 16.44
N VAL A 21 -22.88 11.35 15.93
CA VAL A 21 -21.77 10.76 16.68
C VAL A 21 -20.94 11.90 17.28
N PRO A 22 -20.89 12.09 18.61
CA PRO A 22 -19.97 13.05 19.22
C PRO A 22 -18.56 12.80 18.72
N LEU A 23 -17.80 13.85 18.42
CA LEU A 23 -16.43 13.71 17.92
C LEU A 23 -15.33 14.05 18.95
N TRP A 24 -15.72 14.49 20.14
CA TRP A 24 -14.81 15.09 21.11
C TRP A 24 -15.23 14.73 22.55
N GLU A 25 -14.26 14.70 23.46
CA GLU A 25 -14.50 14.46 24.89
C GLU A 25 -15.29 15.59 25.57
N ASP A 26 -15.17 16.81 25.02
CA ASP A 26 -15.85 17.99 25.54
C ASP A 26 -17.31 18.09 25.05
N ASP A 27 -17.78 17.16 24.22
CA ASP A 27 -19.18 17.14 23.77
C ASP A 27 -20.10 16.84 24.97
N PRO A 28 -21.11 17.70 25.24
CA PRO A 28 -22.00 17.52 26.38
C PRO A 28 -22.73 16.16 26.39
N ASN A 29 -23.04 15.58 25.23
CA ASN A 29 -23.68 14.27 25.14
C ASN A 29 -22.70 13.14 25.46
N TYR A 30 -21.43 13.27 25.07
CA TYR A 30 -20.38 12.33 25.47
C TYR A 30 -20.19 12.32 27.00
N ILE A 31 -20.09 13.49 27.63
CA ILE A 31 -19.95 13.62 29.09
C ILE A 31 -21.15 12.99 29.82
N ARG A 32 -22.36 13.25 29.32
CA ARG A 32 -23.60 12.68 29.89
C ARG A 32 -23.63 11.15 29.81
N GLU A 33 -23.23 10.58 28.67
CA GLU A 33 -23.18 9.13 28.46
C GLU A 33 -22.16 8.47 29.40
N VAL A 34 -20.96 9.05 29.51
CA VAL A 34 -19.92 8.56 30.44
C VAL A 34 -20.44 8.56 31.87
N GLN A 35 -21.14 9.61 32.30
CA GLN A 35 -21.71 9.67 33.65
C GLN A 35 -22.78 8.59 33.85
N GLN A 36 -23.66 8.35 32.87
CA GLN A 36 -24.67 7.30 32.95
C GLN A 36 -24.04 5.91 33.10
N GLN A 37 -22.95 5.63 32.39
CA GLN A 37 -22.22 4.37 32.50
C GLN A 37 -21.61 4.18 33.89
N MET A 38 -21.08 5.26 34.49
CA MET A 38 -20.58 5.25 35.86
C MET A 38 -21.70 5.01 36.87
N ASP A 39 -22.83 5.70 36.73
CA ASP A 39 -23.99 5.57 37.62
C ASP A 39 -24.63 4.17 37.53
N ALA A 40 -24.62 3.57 36.34
CA ALA A 40 -25.06 2.20 36.10
C ALA A 40 -24.06 1.13 36.55
N GLY A 41 -22.86 1.52 37.01
CA GLY A 41 -21.82 0.60 37.46
C GLY A 41 -21.26 -0.29 36.34
N MET A 42 -21.27 0.20 35.10
CA MET A 42 -20.71 -0.54 33.96
C MET A 42 -19.19 -0.71 34.09
N PRO A 43 -18.62 -1.84 33.62
CA PRO A 43 -17.18 -2.04 33.65
C PRO A 43 -16.46 -1.02 32.76
N LEU A 44 -15.21 -0.74 33.11
CA LEU A 44 -14.33 0.10 32.29
C LEU A 44 -14.21 -0.48 30.87
N CYS A 45 -14.18 0.41 29.89
CA CYS A 45 -14.08 0.01 28.49
C CYS A 45 -12.66 -0.48 28.16
N ASP A 46 -12.57 -1.66 27.53
CA ASP A 46 -11.32 -2.27 27.06
C ASP A 46 -11.05 -2.05 25.56
N CYS A 47 -11.73 -1.07 24.95
CA CYS A 47 -11.51 -0.77 23.53
C CYS A 47 -10.09 -0.22 23.28
N SER A 48 -9.69 -0.19 22.01
CA SER A 48 -8.38 0.30 21.57
C SER A 48 -8.04 1.73 21.97
N ASN A 49 -9.05 2.50 22.34
CA ASN A 49 -8.87 3.88 22.79
C ASN A 49 -8.77 4.00 24.33
N CYS A 50 -9.59 3.25 25.07
CA CYS A 50 -9.60 3.28 26.54
C CYS A 50 -8.49 2.41 27.14
N ASN A 51 -8.12 1.31 26.47
CA ASN A 51 -7.04 0.41 26.84
C ASN A 51 -6.12 0.13 25.63
N PRO A 52 -5.28 1.10 25.22
CA PRO A 52 -4.43 0.96 24.03
C PRO A 52 -3.44 -0.20 24.17
N ALA A 53 -2.88 -0.41 25.36
CA ALA A 53 -1.95 -1.50 25.63
C ALA A 53 -2.64 -2.88 25.56
N GLY A 54 -3.88 -2.99 26.02
CA GLY A 54 -4.70 -4.19 25.87
C GLY A 54 -4.96 -4.51 24.40
N SER A 55 -5.39 -3.49 23.63
CA SER A 55 -5.66 -3.66 22.21
C SER A 55 -4.44 -4.01 21.38
N GLU A 56 -3.26 -3.47 21.70
CA GLU A 56 -2.03 -3.83 20.98
C GLU A 56 -1.75 -5.33 21.12
N ARG A 57 -1.83 -5.87 22.33
CA ARG A 57 -1.63 -7.31 22.58
C ARG A 57 -2.68 -8.19 21.89
N VAL A 58 -3.94 -7.75 21.88
CA VAL A 58 -5.00 -8.42 21.11
C VAL A 58 -4.62 -8.47 19.63
N MET A 59 -4.20 -7.34 19.06
CA MET A 59 -3.84 -7.26 17.63
C MET A 59 -2.65 -8.14 17.27
N GLU A 60 -1.65 -8.23 18.15
CA GLU A 60 -0.51 -9.12 17.95
C GLU A 60 -0.96 -10.60 17.95
N ALA A 61 -1.80 -11.00 18.93
CA ALA A 61 -2.23 -12.40 19.10
C ALA A 61 -3.38 -12.82 18.17
N LEU A 62 -4.12 -11.88 17.58
CA LEU A 62 -5.30 -12.14 16.74
C LEU A 62 -4.99 -13.03 15.54
N SER A 63 -3.76 -12.95 15.01
CA SER A 63 -3.29 -13.82 13.92
C SER A 63 -3.31 -15.33 14.26
N MET A 64 -3.33 -15.63 15.55
CA MET A 64 -3.35 -16.97 16.15
C MET A 64 -4.67 -17.32 16.81
N ALA A 65 -5.70 -16.49 16.60
CA ALA A 65 -7.04 -16.77 17.03
C ALA A 65 -7.56 -18.06 16.38
N THR A 66 -8.05 -18.92 17.24
CA THR A 66 -8.83 -20.13 17.00
C THR A 66 -10.14 -19.98 17.77
N LYS A 67 -11.10 -20.87 17.54
CA LYS A 67 -12.37 -20.82 18.28
C LYS A 67 -12.16 -21.01 19.79
N ASP A 68 -11.11 -21.71 20.19
CA ASP A 68 -10.91 -22.12 21.58
C ASP A 68 -10.08 -21.10 22.39
N ASN A 69 -9.29 -20.25 21.74
CA ASN A 69 -8.41 -19.27 22.40
C ASN A 69 -8.82 -17.80 22.15
N PHE A 70 -9.94 -17.57 21.45
CA PHE A 70 -10.38 -16.23 21.09
C PHE A 70 -10.70 -15.38 22.33
N ASP A 71 -11.41 -15.96 23.30
CA ASP A 71 -11.78 -15.26 24.53
C ASP A 71 -10.53 -14.94 25.38
N ASP A 72 -9.54 -15.84 25.43
CA ASP A 72 -8.27 -15.60 26.11
C ASP A 72 -7.46 -14.47 25.47
N ILE A 73 -7.52 -14.36 24.13
CA ILE A 73 -6.89 -13.26 23.39
C ILE A 73 -7.58 -11.95 23.75
N LEU A 74 -8.92 -11.91 23.73
CA LEU A 74 -9.69 -10.71 24.07
C LEU A 74 -9.48 -10.26 25.52
N GLN A 75 -9.37 -11.22 26.45
CA GLN A 75 -9.10 -10.95 27.88
C GLN A 75 -7.62 -10.67 28.17
N ASN A 76 -6.76 -10.69 27.14
CA ASN A 76 -5.32 -10.44 27.27
C ASN A 76 -4.61 -11.44 28.19
N THR A 77 -5.14 -12.66 28.31
CA THR A 77 -4.60 -13.77 29.10
C THR A 77 -3.84 -14.78 28.25
N TYR A 78 -3.90 -14.64 26.92
CA TYR A 78 -3.21 -15.50 25.98
C TYR A 78 -1.68 -15.42 26.11
N THR A 79 -1.03 -16.58 26.31
CA THR A 79 0.43 -16.72 26.47
C THR A 79 1.10 -17.49 25.34
N GLY A 80 0.36 -17.78 24.26
CA GLY A 80 0.88 -18.55 23.14
C GLY A 80 1.77 -17.75 22.19
N PRO A 81 2.28 -18.39 21.12
CA PRO A 81 3.16 -17.73 20.16
C PRO A 81 2.40 -16.66 19.38
N VAL A 82 2.95 -15.45 19.33
CA VAL A 82 2.29 -14.26 18.76
C VAL A 82 2.82 -13.92 17.35
N ASN A 83 4.00 -14.44 16.98
CA ASN A 83 4.69 -14.11 15.74
C ASN A 83 5.03 -15.38 14.95
N VAL A 84 4.02 -15.99 14.35
CA VAL A 84 4.22 -17.13 13.46
C VAL A 84 4.23 -16.68 12.00
N ASP A 85 5.02 -17.39 11.19
CA ASP A 85 4.99 -17.20 9.75
C ASP A 85 3.63 -17.66 9.20
N LEU A 86 2.81 -16.71 8.75
CA LEU A 86 1.52 -16.96 8.13
C LEU A 86 1.64 -17.37 6.65
N THR A 87 2.83 -17.30 6.04
CA THR A 87 3.04 -17.69 4.63
C THR A 87 2.45 -19.04 4.24
N PRO A 88 2.44 -20.10 5.10
CA PRO A 88 1.85 -21.38 4.75
C PRO A 88 0.31 -21.39 4.71
N LYS A 89 -0.36 -20.45 5.40
CA LYS A 89 -1.83 -20.35 5.43
C LYS A 89 -2.39 -19.68 4.18
N TYR A 90 -1.59 -18.91 3.46
CA TYR A 90 -2.06 -18.25 2.25
C TYR A 90 -2.11 -19.26 1.10
N PRO A 91 -3.21 -19.28 0.31
CA PRO A 91 -3.24 -20.08 -0.89
C PRO A 91 -2.09 -19.65 -1.81
N PRO A 92 -1.47 -20.60 -2.54
CA PRO A 92 -0.42 -20.26 -3.49
C PRO A 92 -0.95 -19.21 -4.46
N ARG A 93 -0.18 -18.14 -4.68
CA ARG A 93 -0.57 -17.12 -5.64
C ARG A 93 -0.77 -17.79 -7.00
N ALA A 94 -1.99 -17.74 -7.51
CA ALA A 94 -2.26 -18.20 -8.86
C ALA A 94 -1.35 -17.44 -9.83
N ASN A 95 -0.77 -18.15 -10.79
CA ASN A 95 -0.03 -17.51 -11.86
C ASN A 95 -0.97 -16.53 -12.57
N ASN A 96 -0.63 -15.24 -12.52
CA ASN A 96 -1.36 -14.26 -13.30
C ASN A 96 -1.10 -14.57 -14.78
N PRO A 97 -2.14 -14.63 -15.62
CA PRO A 97 -1.97 -14.83 -17.05
C PRO A 97 -1.04 -13.75 -17.59
N MET A 98 -0.17 -14.14 -18.53
CA MET A 98 0.82 -13.25 -19.11
C MET A 98 0.10 -12.06 -19.74
N LYS A 99 0.41 -10.86 -19.26
CA LYS A 99 -0.08 -9.61 -19.83
C LYS A 99 0.75 -9.22 -21.04
N ARG A 100 0.11 -8.61 -22.04
CA ARG A 100 0.84 -7.98 -23.15
C ARG A 100 1.73 -6.87 -22.59
N LYS A 101 2.96 -6.77 -23.09
CA LYS A 101 3.85 -5.63 -22.83
C LYS A 101 3.62 -4.62 -23.95
N PHE A 102 3.40 -3.37 -23.57
CA PHE A 102 3.29 -2.27 -24.53
C PHE A 102 4.66 -1.63 -24.76
N THR A 103 4.91 -1.20 -25.99
CA THR A 103 6.08 -0.40 -26.38
C THR A 103 5.69 1.07 -26.54
N GLU A 104 6.67 1.98 -26.65
CA GLU A 104 6.38 3.42 -26.84
C GLU A 104 5.57 3.70 -28.11
N ASP A 105 5.73 2.88 -29.15
CA ASP A 105 4.97 2.98 -30.40
C ASP A 105 3.45 2.74 -30.19
N ASP A 106 3.07 1.94 -29.19
CA ASP A 106 1.66 1.62 -28.90
C ASP A 106 0.95 2.78 -28.15
N LYS A 107 1.69 3.78 -27.67
CA LYS A 107 1.19 4.79 -26.72
C LYS A 107 -0.01 5.57 -27.23
N ALA A 108 0.03 5.98 -28.50
CA ALA A 108 -1.07 6.75 -29.11
C ALA A 108 -2.35 5.91 -29.24
N GLU A 109 -2.21 4.63 -29.60
CA GLU A 109 -3.34 3.70 -29.71
C GLU A 109 -3.93 3.38 -28.33
N ILE A 110 -3.08 3.16 -27.32
CA ILE A 110 -3.50 2.93 -25.94
C ILE A 110 -4.27 4.13 -25.41
N GLU A 111 -3.76 5.35 -25.61
CA GLU A 111 -4.42 6.56 -25.16
C GLU A 111 -5.81 6.72 -25.81
N THR A 112 -5.89 6.44 -27.12
CA THR A 112 -7.16 6.50 -27.86
C THR A 112 -8.16 5.47 -27.35
N PHE A 113 -7.72 4.22 -27.18
CA PHE A 113 -8.55 3.14 -26.66
C PHE A 113 -9.04 3.43 -25.23
N THR A 114 -8.12 3.89 -24.37
CA THR A 114 -8.40 4.22 -22.97
C THR A 114 -9.48 5.30 -22.88
N LYS A 115 -9.31 6.41 -23.62
CA LYS A 115 -10.31 7.49 -23.67
C LYS A 115 -11.67 6.99 -24.13
N HIS A 116 -11.69 6.19 -25.20
CA HIS A 116 -12.94 5.66 -25.73
C HIS A 116 -13.63 4.72 -24.73
N LEU A 117 -12.90 3.79 -24.12
CA LEU A 117 -13.46 2.84 -23.17
C LEU A 117 -13.94 3.52 -21.88
N SER A 118 -13.14 4.44 -21.31
CA SER A 118 -13.53 5.20 -20.12
C SER A 118 -14.82 5.99 -20.36
N ASN A 119 -14.89 6.76 -21.46
CA ASN A 119 -16.08 7.56 -21.76
C ASN A 119 -17.34 6.70 -21.92
N ASN A 120 -17.24 5.55 -22.59
CA ASN A 120 -18.38 4.65 -22.74
C ASN A 120 -18.82 4.04 -21.40
N LEU A 121 -17.88 3.61 -20.55
CA LEU A 121 -18.20 3.05 -19.24
C LEU A 121 -18.81 4.10 -18.31
N HIS A 122 -18.29 5.33 -18.33
CA HIS A 122 -18.80 6.43 -17.53
C HIS A 122 -20.21 6.80 -17.95
N ASN A 123 -20.43 6.99 -19.26
CA ASN A 123 -21.74 7.30 -19.79
C ASN A 123 -22.74 6.20 -19.48
N TYR A 124 -22.39 4.93 -19.70
CA TYR A 124 -23.27 3.81 -19.40
C TYR A 124 -23.66 3.75 -17.92
N TYR A 125 -22.71 3.97 -17.00
CA TYR A 125 -23.00 3.99 -15.57
C TYR A 125 -23.91 5.17 -15.20
N ASP A 126 -23.57 6.36 -15.69
CA ASP A 126 -24.29 7.60 -15.39
C ASP A 126 -25.65 7.70 -16.10
N THR A 127 -25.98 6.84 -17.07
CA THR A 127 -27.32 6.84 -17.71
C THR A 127 -28.16 5.62 -17.36
N GLU A 128 -27.58 4.42 -17.36
CA GLU A 128 -28.32 3.16 -17.23
C GLU A 128 -28.31 2.58 -15.81
N ILE A 129 -27.25 2.83 -15.04
CA ILE A 129 -27.10 2.23 -13.70
C ILE A 129 -27.56 3.20 -12.62
N SER A 130 -27.12 4.46 -12.69
CA SER A 130 -27.38 5.44 -11.63
C SER A 130 -27.51 6.86 -12.20
N PRO A 131 -28.59 7.16 -12.94
CA PRO A 131 -28.81 8.47 -13.58
C PRO A 131 -28.79 9.68 -12.65
N ASP A 132 -29.14 9.49 -11.37
CA ASP A 132 -29.12 10.52 -10.33
C ASP A 132 -28.26 10.11 -9.13
N GLY A 133 -27.25 9.25 -9.38
CA GLY A 133 -26.35 8.77 -8.34
C GLY A 133 -25.44 9.88 -7.80
N ASN A 134 -25.18 9.85 -6.49
CA ASN A 134 -24.09 10.64 -5.91
C ASN A 134 -22.70 10.10 -6.33
N LEU A 135 -22.64 8.86 -6.81
CA LEU A 135 -21.43 8.23 -7.33
C LEU A 135 -21.45 8.29 -8.85
N ARG A 136 -20.37 8.74 -9.49
CA ARG A 136 -20.25 8.77 -10.94
C ARG A 136 -19.43 7.59 -11.45
N GLY A 137 -19.62 7.24 -12.72
CA GLY A 137 -18.80 6.21 -13.37
C GLY A 137 -17.30 6.52 -13.34
N ALA A 138 -16.94 7.80 -13.35
CA ALA A 138 -15.56 8.28 -13.21
C ALA A 138 -14.94 7.97 -11.82
N ASP A 139 -15.76 7.81 -10.78
CA ASP A 139 -15.29 7.43 -9.43
C ASP A 139 -15.04 5.91 -9.32
N LEU A 140 -15.57 5.14 -10.27
CA LEU A 140 -15.52 3.68 -10.28
C LEU A 140 -14.48 3.10 -11.23
N PHE A 141 -14.31 3.74 -12.41
CA PHE A 141 -13.43 3.26 -13.47
C PHE A 141 -12.45 4.34 -13.88
N ASP A 142 -11.16 4.08 -13.67
CA ASP A 142 -10.09 5.00 -14.07
C ASP A 142 -9.36 4.54 -15.35
N ALA A 143 -8.44 5.38 -15.83
CA ALA A 143 -7.62 5.07 -16.99
C ALA A 143 -6.76 3.81 -16.77
N ASP A 144 -6.33 3.56 -15.53
CA ASP A 144 -5.50 2.39 -15.20
C ASP A 144 -6.31 1.09 -15.37
N ASP A 145 -7.58 1.09 -15.01
CA ASP A 145 -8.47 -0.05 -15.23
C ASP A 145 -8.65 -0.33 -16.75
N CYS A 146 -8.76 0.71 -17.59
CA CYS A 146 -8.83 0.55 -19.04
C CYS A 146 -7.53 -0.01 -19.65
N VAL A 147 -6.37 0.45 -19.18
CA VAL A 147 -5.07 -0.09 -19.60
C VAL A 147 -4.90 -1.53 -19.13
N ALA A 148 -5.39 -1.88 -17.93
CA ALA A 148 -5.36 -3.25 -17.42
C ALA A 148 -6.23 -4.18 -18.29
N ILE A 149 -7.44 -3.75 -18.67
CA ILE A 149 -8.31 -4.48 -19.59
C ILE A 149 -7.60 -4.69 -20.93
N LEU A 150 -7.01 -3.64 -21.50
CA LEU A 150 -6.29 -3.71 -22.77
C LEU A 150 -5.09 -4.69 -22.70
N SER A 151 -4.35 -4.66 -21.59
CA SER A 151 -3.20 -5.55 -21.35
C SER A 151 -3.58 -7.03 -21.29
N HIS A 152 -4.82 -7.31 -20.87
CA HIS A 152 -5.36 -8.64 -20.68
C HIS A 152 -6.40 -9.05 -21.73
N MET A 153 -6.62 -8.22 -22.76
CA MET A 153 -7.70 -8.40 -23.74
C MET A 153 -7.71 -9.79 -24.40
N GLY A 154 -6.53 -10.33 -24.74
CA GLY A 154 -6.40 -11.68 -25.30
C GLY A 154 -6.75 -12.82 -24.34
N ASN A 155 -6.90 -12.53 -23.04
CA ASN A 155 -7.26 -13.50 -22.00
C ASN A 155 -8.72 -13.35 -21.53
N ILE A 156 -9.45 -12.32 -21.97
CA ILE A 156 -10.83 -12.07 -21.58
C ILE A 156 -11.75 -12.87 -22.51
N VAL A 157 -11.91 -14.17 -22.21
CA VAL A 157 -12.84 -15.04 -22.93
C VAL A 157 -14.21 -15.08 -22.25
N GLU A 158 -14.23 -14.92 -20.93
CA GLU A 158 -15.45 -14.94 -20.12
C GLU A 158 -15.55 -13.70 -19.22
N PRO A 159 -16.79 -13.25 -18.89
CA PRO A 159 -17.01 -12.08 -18.03
C PRO A 159 -16.36 -12.17 -16.63
N LYS A 160 -16.14 -13.39 -16.12
CA LYS A 160 -15.46 -13.61 -14.83
C LYS A 160 -14.02 -13.05 -14.83
N TYR A 161 -13.31 -13.14 -15.94
CA TYR A 161 -11.94 -12.62 -16.05
C TYR A 161 -11.91 -11.11 -15.99
N LEU A 162 -12.93 -10.44 -16.53
CA LEU A 162 -13.07 -8.99 -16.44
C LEU A 162 -13.23 -8.53 -14.98
N LYS A 163 -14.05 -9.24 -14.19
CA LYS A 163 -14.20 -8.96 -12.75
C LYS A 163 -12.87 -9.08 -12.01
N LYS A 164 -12.07 -10.10 -12.34
CA LYS A 164 -10.74 -10.29 -11.76
C LYS A 164 -9.77 -9.15 -12.11
N ILE A 165 -9.79 -8.68 -13.36
CA ILE A 165 -8.88 -7.64 -13.87
C ILE A 165 -9.20 -6.27 -13.25
N ILE A 166 -10.48 -5.92 -13.17
CA ILE A 166 -10.94 -4.65 -12.57
C ILE A 166 -10.91 -4.71 -11.03
N GLY A 167 -10.65 -5.89 -10.45
CA GLY A 167 -10.61 -6.09 -9.01
C GLY A 167 -12.00 -6.11 -8.35
N ALA A 168 -13.04 -6.48 -9.11
CA ALA A 168 -14.41 -6.69 -8.63
C ALA A 168 -14.61 -8.07 -7.99
N GLU A 169 -13.60 -8.95 -8.01
CA GLU A 169 -13.60 -10.18 -7.20
C GLU A 169 -13.30 -9.83 -5.72
N CYS A 170 -14.34 -9.48 -4.97
CA CYS A 170 -14.27 -9.54 -3.51
C CYS A 170 -14.27 -11.02 -3.09
N PHE A 171 -13.21 -11.48 -2.44
CA PHE A 171 -13.25 -12.75 -1.71
C PHE A 171 -14.39 -12.66 -0.68
N LYS A 172 -15.25 -13.68 -0.62
CA LYS A 172 -16.29 -13.76 0.41
C LYS A 172 -15.64 -13.58 1.79
N GLY A 173 -15.95 -12.47 2.47
CA GLY A 173 -15.43 -12.15 3.81
C GLY A 173 -14.31 -11.08 3.89
N LEU A 174 -13.86 -10.49 2.78
CA LEU A 174 -12.90 -9.37 2.81
C LEU A 174 -13.50 -8.13 2.16
N ALA A 175 -13.74 -7.09 2.95
CA ALA A 175 -14.02 -5.75 2.44
C ALA A 175 -12.80 -5.27 1.61
N ARG A 176 -13.05 -4.66 0.45
CA ARG A 176 -12.03 -4.07 -0.42
C ARG A 176 -11.13 -3.17 0.43
N PRO A 177 -9.80 -3.43 0.54
CA PRO A 177 -8.91 -2.40 1.06
C PRO A 177 -8.99 -1.20 0.09
N PRO A 178 -9.14 0.04 0.60
CA PRO A 178 -9.13 1.22 -0.25
C PRO A 178 -7.89 1.17 -1.15
N ARG A 179 -8.08 1.38 -2.47
CA ARG A 179 -6.96 1.44 -3.42
C ARG A 179 -6.02 2.52 -2.85
N ARG A 180 -4.79 2.14 -2.51
CA ARG A 180 -3.78 3.10 -2.07
C ARG A 180 -3.62 4.09 -3.21
N SER A 181 -4.03 5.33 -2.99
CA SER A 181 -3.63 6.44 -3.84
C SER A 181 -2.09 6.41 -3.99
N PRO A 182 -1.53 6.71 -5.16
CA PRO A 182 -0.08 6.64 -5.42
C PRO A 182 0.81 7.49 -4.48
N LEU A 183 0.25 8.25 -3.54
CA LEU A 183 0.94 9.25 -2.75
C LEU A 183 1.76 8.71 -1.55
N SER A 184 1.92 7.39 -1.38
CA SER A 184 2.88 6.87 -0.37
C SER A 184 3.50 5.51 -0.72
N GLY A 185 3.75 5.27 -2.01
CA GLY A 185 4.48 4.08 -2.47
C GLY A 185 5.96 4.15 -2.12
N GLY A 186 6.34 3.77 -0.89
CA GLY A 186 7.72 3.42 -0.59
C GLY A 186 8.24 2.40 -1.61
N MET A 187 9.44 2.63 -2.14
CA MET A 187 10.04 1.78 -3.19
C MET A 187 9.96 0.30 -2.80
N THR A 188 9.45 -0.52 -3.72
CA THR A 188 9.42 -1.97 -3.52
C THR A 188 10.85 -2.50 -3.30
N LYS A 189 11.02 -3.52 -2.45
CA LYS A 189 12.34 -4.13 -2.17
C LYS A 189 13.11 -4.52 -3.45
N LYS A 190 12.40 -4.88 -4.52
CA LYS A 190 12.98 -5.16 -5.84
C LYS A 190 13.53 -3.92 -6.54
N ALA A 191 12.85 -2.78 -6.43
CA ALA A 191 13.32 -1.51 -6.96
C ALA A 191 14.55 -1.00 -6.18
N GLN A 192 14.60 -1.20 -4.87
CA GLN A 192 15.77 -0.86 -4.05
C GLN A 192 17.02 -1.64 -4.47
N LEU A 193 16.89 -2.97 -4.66
CA LEU A 193 17.99 -3.82 -5.12
C LEU A 193 18.46 -3.49 -6.54
N ALA A 194 17.54 -3.10 -7.43
CA ALA A 194 17.88 -2.67 -8.78
C ALA A 194 18.65 -1.33 -8.78
N GLU A 195 18.25 -0.39 -7.92
CA GLU A 195 18.91 0.90 -7.78
C GLU A 195 20.30 0.76 -7.14
N GLU A 196 20.44 -0.08 -6.11
CA GLU A 196 21.75 -0.42 -5.54
C GLU A 196 22.68 -1.08 -6.57
N SER A 197 22.15 -1.94 -7.43
CA SER A 197 22.94 -2.59 -8.49
C SER A 197 23.41 -1.58 -9.54
N ARG A 198 22.55 -0.61 -9.91
CA ARG A 198 22.93 0.50 -10.79
C ARG A 198 24.00 1.39 -10.15
N LYS A 199 23.83 1.75 -8.88
CA LYS A 199 24.79 2.57 -8.13
C LYS A 199 26.17 1.91 -8.04
N ARG A 200 26.22 0.60 -7.72
CA ARG A 200 27.47 -0.18 -7.72
C ARG A 200 28.14 -0.24 -9.09
N SER A 201 27.36 -0.25 -10.18
CA SER A 201 27.91 -0.23 -11.54
C SER A 201 28.55 1.11 -11.89
N ILE A 202 27.92 2.21 -11.47
CA ILE A 202 28.44 3.58 -11.65
C ILE A 202 29.72 3.77 -10.82
N GLU A 203 29.71 3.36 -9.55
CA GLU A 203 30.88 3.44 -8.66
C GLU A 203 32.08 2.66 -9.22
N LYS A 204 31.85 1.47 -9.80
CA LYS A 204 32.91 0.70 -10.47
C LYS A 204 33.50 1.42 -11.69
N LYS A 205 32.67 2.12 -12.48
CA LYS A 205 33.16 2.92 -13.61
C LYS A 205 34.00 4.09 -13.12
N VAL A 206 33.49 4.88 -12.17
CA VAL A 206 34.23 6.02 -11.57
C VAL A 206 35.57 5.57 -10.97
N ALA A 207 35.59 4.44 -10.26
CA ALA A 207 36.82 3.90 -9.69
C ALA A 207 37.84 3.45 -10.76
N ARG A 208 37.38 2.95 -11.90
CA ARG A 208 38.25 2.59 -13.03
C ARG A 208 38.85 3.84 -13.67
N ASP A 209 38.02 4.83 -13.96
CA ASP A 209 38.45 6.06 -14.60
C ASP A 209 39.43 6.84 -13.69
N GLN A 210 39.23 6.83 -12.37
CA GLN A 210 40.17 7.39 -11.40
C GLN A 210 41.52 6.66 -11.37
N LYS A 211 41.51 5.32 -11.50
CA LYS A 211 42.76 4.54 -11.59
C LYS A 211 43.53 4.86 -12.86
N GLU A 212 42.84 5.00 -13.99
CA GLU A 212 43.44 5.38 -15.27
C GLU A 212 44.04 6.79 -15.21
N ALA A 213 43.32 7.77 -14.65
CA ALA A 213 43.82 9.12 -14.45
C ALA A 213 45.05 9.17 -13.52
N ASN A 214 45.04 8.40 -12.43
CA ASN A 214 46.19 8.32 -11.52
C ASN A 214 47.40 7.62 -12.17
N ALA A 215 47.18 6.61 -13.01
CA ALA A 215 48.24 5.95 -13.75
C ALA A 215 48.88 6.89 -14.79
N LEU A 216 48.08 7.74 -15.44
CA LEU A 216 48.58 8.77 -16.36
C LEU A 216 49.46 9.78 -15.64
N LYS A 217 49.00 10.34 -14.51
CA LYS A 217 49.79 11.28 -13.69
C LYS A 217 51.11 10.69 -13.21
N ARG A 218 51.13 9.40 -12.84
CA ARG A 218 52.37 8.72 -12.47
C ARG A 218 53.35 8.62 -13.63
N ARG A 219 52.87 8.34 -14.85
CA ARG A 219 53.71 8.30 -16.05
C ARG A 219 54.29 9.67 -16.37
N GLU A 220 53.49 10.73 -16.28
CA GLU A 220 53.94 12.12 -16.47
C GLU A 220 55.00 12.52 -15.44
N GLN A 221 54.79 12.20 -14.16
CA GLN A 221 55.77 12.45 -13.11
C GLN A 221 57.10 11.73 -13.34
N ILE A 222 57.07 10.45 -13.75
CA ILE A 222 58.27 9.68 -14.07
C ILE A 222 58.99 10.30 -15.28
N ALA A 223 58.27 10.70 -16.32
CA ALA A 223 58.85 11.36 -17.49
C ALA A 223 59.55 12.69 -17.12
N GLN A 224 58.94 13.47 -16.23
CA GLN A 224 59.54 14.73 -15.74
C GLN A 224 60.82 14.47 -14.94
N ILE A 225 60.81 13.51 -14.00
CA ILE A 225 62.00 13.15 -13.22
C ILE A 225 63.14 12.67 -14.13
N MET A 226 62.83 11.88 -15.16
CA MET A 226 63.82 11.42 -16.14
C MET A 226 64.39 12.55 -17.01
N ALA A 227 63.58 13.57 -17.32
CA ALA A 227 64.04 14.75 -18.05
C ALA A 227 64.97 15.63 -17.19
N ASP A 228 64.60 15.85 -15.92
CA ASP A 228 65.40 16.65 -14.97
C ASP A 228 66.73 15.95 -14.62
N ALA A 229 66.73 14.61 -14.52
CA ALA A 229 67.95 13.81 -14.34
C ALA A 229 68.90 13.91 -15.55
N ARG A 230 68.37 13.98 -16.77
CA ARG A 230 69.18 14.20 -17.99
C ARG A 230 69.75 15.62 -18.05
N ALA A 231 69.00 16.63 -17.60
CA ALA A 231 69.47 18.02 -17.57
C ALA A 231 70.55 18.27 -16.50
N SER A 232 70.51 17.53 -15.39
CA SER A 232 71.48 17.65 -14.29
C SER A 232 72.78 16.86 -14.50
N GLY A 233 72.81 15.89 -15.42
CA GLY A 233 74.00 15.12 -15.79
C GLY A 233 74.88 15.74 -16.89
N SER A 234 74.60 16.98 -17.33
CA SER A 234 75.33 17.65 -18.43
C SER A 234 76.17 18.85 -17.94
N LYS A 235 76.76 18.75 -16.74
CA LYS A 235 77.82 19.64 -16.26
C LYS A 235 79.12 18.87 -16.05
#